data_AF-A0A966T3S5-F1
#
_entry.id   AF-A0A966T3S5-F1
#
_cell.length_a   1.000
_cell.length_b   1.000
_cell.length_c   1.000
_cell.angle_alpha   90.00
_cell.angle_beta   90.00
_cell.angle_gamma   90.00
#
_symmetry.space_group_name_H-M   'P 1'
#
loop_
_entity.id
_entity.type
_entity.pdbx_description
1 polymer ?
#
loop_
_entity_poly.entity_id
_entity_poly.type
_entity_poly.pdbx_seq_one_letter_code
_entity_poly.pdbx_strand_id
1 'polypeptide(L)'
;MKLKPLHVVLIGLAGGIAAFGIFAFTASTDQDASVEGASEFQNVVVEGDALPKFGEGADAAIGMTAPVLKGFGFLGNEVNTTPGTPMLLVFLAHWCPHCQAEV
;
A
#
# COMPACT_ATOMS: atom_id res chain seq x y z
N MET A 1 33.57 40.08 -19.61
CA MET A 1 33.86 38.69 -19.24
C MET A 1 33.06 38.37 -17.98
N LYS A 2 31.99 37.59 -18.11
CA LYS A 2 31.16 37.11 -16.98
C LYS A 2 32.01 36.28 -16.03
N LEU A 3 31.83 36.42 -14.71
CA LEU A 3 32.01 35.36 -13.70
C LEU A 3 31.18 35.71 -12.45
N LYS A 4 30.48 34.71 -11.91
CA LYS A 4 29.37 34.78 -10.93
C LYS A 4 29.82 35.21 -9.52
N PRO A 5 28.97 35.91 -8.74
CA PRO A 5 29.15 36.02 -7.30
C PRO A 5 28.66 34.75 -6.60
N LEU A 6 29.58 33.81 -6.43
CA LEU A 6 29.54 32.79 -5.37
C LEU A 6 29.76 33.51 -4.03
N HIS A 7 28.69 33.87 -3.32
CA HIS A 7 28.75 34.35 -1.93
C HIS A 7 27.77 33.47 -1.14
N VAL A 8 28.25 32.38 -0.53
CA VAL A 8 28.62 32.36 0.90
C VAL A 8 27.45 32.90 1.74
N VAL A 9 26.42 32.09 1.96
CA VAL A 9 25.43 32.34 3.01
C VAL A 9 25.94 31.63 4.26
N LEU A 10 26.72 32.37 5.05
CA LEU A 10 27.19 31.96 6.37
C LEU A 10 26.11 32.28 7.40
N ILE A 11 25.51 31.20 7.91
CA ILE A 11 25.28 30.87 9.33
C ILE A 11 24.90 32.03 10.27
N GLY A 12 23.66 31.94 10.76
CA GLY A 12 23.35 31.90 12.19
C GLY A 12 23.40 33.22 12.95
N LEU A 13 22.23 33.84 13.14
CA LEU A 13 22.03 34.80 14.23
C LEU A 13 21.07 34.22 15.25
N ALA A 14 21.64 33.77 16.36
CA ALA A 14 20.93 33.63 17.62
C ALA A 14 20.55 35.03 18.13
N GLY A 15 19.28 35.21 18.48
CA GLY A 15 18.78 36.44 19.11
C GLY A 15 17.30 36.31 19.41
N GLY A 16 16.96 35.87 20.62
CA GLY A 16 15.59 35.93 21.12
C GLY A 16 15.24 37.33 21.62
N ILE A 17 13.95 37.69 21.58
CA ILE A 17 13.15 38.35 22.64
C ILE A 17 11.66 38.41 22.22
N ALA A 18 10.81 37.85 23.11
CA ALA A 18 9.43 38.18 23.50
C ALA A 18 8.28 38.45 22.48
N ALA A 19 7.36 37.47 22.45
CA ALA A 19 5.88 37.53 22.47
C ALA A 19 5.12 38.75 21.90
N PHE A 20 4.33 38.54 20.84
CA PHE A 20 2.85 38.59 20.78
C PHE A 20 2.41 38.71 19.31
N GLY A 21 1.77 37.66 18.79
CA GLY A 21 1.21 37.65 17.43
C GLY A 21 0.89 36.22 17.01
N ILE A 22 -0.32 35.77 17.31
CA ILE A 22 -0.83 34.47 16.86
C ILE A 22 -0.98 34.54 15.34
N PHE A 23 -0.01 33.99 14.64
CA PHE A 23 -0.24 33.36 13.34
C PHE A 23 0.38 31.99 13.42
N ALA A 24 -0.30 31.09 14.14
CA ALA A 24 -0.19 29.68 13.80
C ALA A 24 -0.76 29.56 12.40
N PHE A 25 0.11 29.65 11.39
CA PHE A 25 -0.16 29.02 10.11
C PHE A 25 -0.38 27.54 10.45
N THR A 26 -1.64 27.14 10.61
CA THR A 26 -2.02 25.77 10.31
C THR A 26 -1.73 25.60 8.83
N ALA A 27 -0.48 25.26 8.52
CA ALA A 27 -0.22 24.46 7.35
C ALA A 27 -1.07 23.21 7.57
N SER A 28 -2.24 23.18 6.95
CA SER A 28 -2.80 21.92 6.50
C SER A 28 -1.76 21.36 5.55
N THR A 29 -0.77 20.69 6.11
CA THR A 29 -0.07 19.67 5.37
C THR A 29 -1.16 18.70 4.99
N ASP A 30 -1.69 18.86 3.78
CA ASP A 30 -2.08 17.73 2.94
C ASP A 30 -0.80 16.88 2.81
N GLN A 31 -0.48 16.18 3.91
CA GLN A 31 0.34 15.01 3.86
C GLN A 31 -0.56 14.02 3.14
N ASP A 32 -0.41 13.98 1.82
CA ASP A 32 -0.42 12.69 1.14
C ASP A 32 0.53 11.82 1.95
N ALA A 33 -0.04 11.10 2.92
CA ALA A 33 0.65 10.07 3.64
C ALA A 33 0.87 8.97 2.62
N SER A 34 1.91 9.12 1.81
CA SER A 34 2.56 8.00 1.16
C SER A 34 2.97 7.08 2.31
N VAL A 35 2.14 6.08 2.60
CA VAL A 35 2.48 5.06 3.57
C VAL A 35 3.76 4.42 3.02
N GLU A 36 4.89 4.59 3.71
CA GLU A 36 6.12 3.93 3.29
C GLU A 36 5.83 2.42 3.21
N GLY A 37 5.95 1.85 2.01
CA GLY A 37 5.61 0.45 1.73
C GLY A 37 4.29 0.21 0.98
N ALA A 38 3.46 1.23 0.77
CA ALA A 38 2.31 1.11 -0.15
C ALA A 38 2.79 0.94 -1.60
N SER A 39 2.42 -0.18 -2.21
CA SER A 39 2.64 -0.43 -3.64
C SER A 39 1.60 -1.43 -4.14
N GLU A 40 1.20 -1.28 -5.40
CA GLU A 40 0.26 -2.17 -6.08
C GLU A 40 0.86 -3.57 -6.31
N PHE A 41 2.19 -3.65 -6.37
CA PHE A 41 2.93 -4.90 -6.50
C PHE A 41 3.61 -5.23 -5.17
N GLN A 42 3.15 -6.29 -4.53
CA GLN A 42 3.66 -6.78 -3.24
C GLN A 42 3.85 -8.29 -3.30
N ASN A 43 4.74 -8.81 -2.44
CA ASN A 43 4.91 -10.24 -2.30
C ASN A 43 3.69 -10.89 -1.63
N VAL A 44 3.28 -12.06 -2.13
CA VAL A 44 2.27 -12.91 -1.50
C VAL A 44 2.93 -14.23 -1.11
N VAL A 45 2.83 -14.58 0.16
CA VAL A 45 3.27 -15.88 0.67
C VAL A 45 2.09 -16.83 0.65
N VAL A 46 2.31 -18.04 0.13
CA VAL A 46 1.31 -19.12 0.08
C VAL A 46 1.76 -20.21 1.05
N GLU A 47 0.90 -20.56 2.00
CA GLU A 47 1.13 -21.64 2.97
C GLU A 47 0.07 -22.73 2.84
N GLY A 48 0.51 -23.99 2.91
CA GLY A 48 -0.36 -25.16 2.75
C GLY A 48 -0.20 -25.84 1.40
N ASP A 49 -0.94 -26.95 1.23
CA ASP A 49 -0.86 -27.77 0.04
C ASP A 49 -1.61 -27.14 -1.12
N ALA A 50 -1.03 -27.19 -2.32
CA ALA A 50 -1.71 -26.74 -3.53
C ALA A 50 -2.99 -27.57 -3.77
N LEU A 51 -4.08 -26.89 -4.13
CA LEU A 51 -5.30 -27.56 -4.55
C LEU A 51 -5.09 -28.27 -5.90
N PRO A 52 -5.80 -29.38 -6.16
CA PRO A 52 -5.81 -30.00 -7.47
C PRO A 52 -6.20 -28.98 -8.55
N LYS A 53 -5.52 -29.05 -9.69
CA LYS A 53 -5.89 -28.22 -10.84
C LYS A 53 -7.31 -28.60 -11.28
N PHE A 54 -8.15 -27.60 -11.50
CA PHE A 54 -9.47 -27.82 -12.08
C PHE A 54 -9.35 -28.52 -13.44
N GLY A 55 -10.14 -29.57 -13.64
CA GLY A 55 -10.19 -30.39 -14.85
C GLY A 55 -11.62 -30.50 -15.39
N GLU A 56 -11.85 -31.45 -16.28
CA GLU A 56 -13.20 -31.75 -16.76
C GLU A 56 -14.02 -32.49 -15.69
N GLY A 57 -15.30 -32.17 -15.58
CA GLY A 57 -16.22 -32.82 -14.65
C GLY A 57 -16.34 -32.09 -13.30
N ALA A 58 -16.53 -32.85 -12.23
CA ALA A 58 -16.67 -32.30 -10.88
C ALA A 58 -15.33 -31.79 -10.35
N ASP A 59 -15.34 -30.65 -9.66
CA ASP A 59 -14.14 -30.07 -9.06
C ASP A 59 -13.68 -30.92 -7.85
N ALA A 60 -12.50 -31.52 -7.97
CA ALA A 60 -11.89 -32.33 -6.93
C ALA A 60 -11.46 -31.52 -5.69
N ALA A 61 -11.35 -30.19 -5.81
CA ALA A 61 -10.99 -29.32 -4.68
C ALA A 61 -12.16 -29.03 -3.72
N ILE A 62 -13.41 -29.38 -4.08
CA ILE A 62 -14.57 -29.13 -3.23
C ILE A 62 -14.42 -29.89 -1.90
N GLY A 63 -14.56 -29.14 -0.80
CA GLY A 63 -14.44 -29.66 0.56
C GLY A 63 -13.00 -29.75 1.09
N MET A 64 -11.99 -29.45 0.27
CA MET A 64 -10.61 -29.33 0.72
C MET A 64 -10.36 -27.98 1.40
N THR A 65 -9.41 -27.94 2.33
CA THR A 65 -8.93 -26.70 2.93
C THR A 65 -8.12 -25.92 1.89
N ALA A 66 -8.50 -24.67 1.61
CA ALA A 66 -7.73 -23.80 0.74
C ALA A 66 -6.40 -23.36 1.40
N PRO A 67 -5.32 -23.13 0.61
CA PRO A 67 -4.08 -22.53 1.10
C PRO A 67 -4.32 -21.18 1.78
N VAL A 68 -3.46 -20.87 2.75
CA VAL A 68 -3.43 -19.56 3.38
C VAL A 68 -2.59 -18.63 2.50
N LEU A 69 -3.16 -17.48 2.14
CA LEU A 69 -2.45 -16.39 1.49
C LEU A 69 -2.15 -15.32 2.53
N LYS A 70 -0.90 -14.85 2.56
CA LYS A 70 -0.46 -13.74 3.40
C LYS A 70 0.20 -12.67 2.55
N GLY A 71 -0.18 -11.43 2.73
CA GLY A 71 0.38 -10.31 1.98
C GLY A 71 -0.08 -8.97 2.52
N PHE A 72 -0.03 -7.96 1.65
CA PHE A 72 -0.38 -6.58 1.98
C PHE A 72 -1.41 -6.03 1.00
N GLY A 73 -2.35 -5.24 1.49
CA GLY A 73 -3.24 -4.44 0.66
C GLY A 73 -2.52 -3.22 0.06
N PHE A 74 -3.22 -2.47 -0.80
CA PHE A 74 -2.64 -1.30 -1.49
C PHE A 74 -2.16 -0.19 -0.55
N LEU A 75 -2.72 -0.11 0.66
CA LEU A 75 -2.33 0.84 1.69
C LEU A 75 -1.24 0.30 2.64
N GLY A 76 -0.66 -0.87 2.34
CA GLY A 76 0.39 -1.50 3.15
C GLY A 76 -0.11 -2.21 4.41
N ASN A 77 -1.43 -2.32 4.64
CA ASN A 77 -1.96 -3.12 5.73
C ASN A 77 -1.85 -4.62 5.44
N GLU A 78 -1.54 -5.43 6.45
CA GLU A 78 -1.54 -6.89 6.29
C GLU A 78 -2.93 -7.42 5.93
N VAL A 79 -2.97 -8.40 5.04
CA VAL A 79 -4.17 -9.11 4.60
C VAL A 79 -3.86 -10.60 4.51
N ASN A 80 -4.66 -11.41 5.21
CA ASN A 80 -4.50 -12.85 5.27
C ASN A 80 -5.84 -13.56 4.99
N THR A 81 -5.80 -14.71 4.31
CA THR A 81 -6.97 -15.61 4.28
C THR A 81 -7.06 -16.45 5.56
N THR A 82 -8.25 -16.97 5.85
CA THR A 82 -8.56 -17.68 7.11
C THR A 82 -9.48 -18.85 6.79
N PRO A 83 -8.91 -20.04 6.52
CA PRO A 83 -9.69 -21.24 6.25
C PRO A 83 -10.69 -21.54 7.36
N GLY A 84 -11.86 -22.09 6.99
CA GLY A 84 -12.95 -22.40 7.93
C GLY A 84 -13.89 -21.24 8.23
N THR A 85 -13.51 -20.00 7.92
CA THR A 85 -14.45 -18.86 7.88
C THR A 85 -14.99 -18.71 6.46
N PRO A 86 -16.31 -18.57 6.25
CA PRO A 86 -16.86 -18.32 4.92
C PRO A 86 -16.21 -17.11 4.27
N MET A 87 -15.57 -17.33 3.13
CA MET A 87 -14.88 -16.28 2.37
C MET A 87 -14.95 -16.57 0.89
N LEU A 88 -15.03 -15.49 0.11
CA LEU A 88 -14.90 -15.53 -1.34
C LEU A 88 -13.55 -14.92 -1.71
N LEU A 89 -12.73 -15.68 -2.44
CA LEU A 89 -11.47 -15.19 -2.97
C LEU A 89 -11.61 -15.02 -4.49
N VAL A 90 -11.39 -13.81 -4.99
CA VAL A 90 -11.51 -13.47 -6.41
C VAL A 90 -10.19 -12.90 -6.90
N PHE A 91 -9.72 -13.41 -8.04
CA PHE A 91 -8.51 -12.91 -8.71
C PHE A 91 -8.92 -11.98 -9.84
N LEU A 92 -8.62 -10.69 -9.70
CA LEU A 92 -9.00 -9.65 -10.63
C LEU A 92 -7.77 -8.96 -11.23
N ALA A 93 -7.97 -8.29 -12.35
CA ALA A 93 -6.98 -7.40 -12.93
C ALA A 93 -7.63 -6.12 -13.46
N HIS A 94 -6.98 -4.98 -13.25
CA HIS A 94 -7.50 -3.66 -13.64
C HIS A 94 -7.68 -3.48 -15.15
N TRP A 95 -6.95 -4.25 -15.95
CA TRP A 95 -7.03 -4.23 -17.41
C TRP A 95 -8.10 -5.18 -17.96
N CYS A 96 -8.73 -6.00 -17.12
CA CYS A 96 -9.76 -6.92 -17.56
C CYS A 96 -11.13 -6.22 -17.50
N PRO A 97 -11.81 -5.98 -18.63
CA PRO A 97 -13.09 -5.27 -18.65
C PRO A 97 -14.21 -6.05 -17.94
N HIS A 98 -14.12 -7.37 -17.89
CA HIS A 98 -15.06 -8.20 -17.12
C HIS A 98 -14.84 -8.03 -15.62
N CYS A 99 -13.58 -8.01 -15.16
CA CYS A 99 -13.26 -7.73 -13.76
C CYS A 99 -13.67 -6.33 -13.33
N GLN A 100 -13.54 -5.33 -14.22
CA GLN A 100 -13.95 -3.95 -13.94
C GLN A 100 -15.47 -3.80 -13.79
N ALA A 101 -16.28 -4.70 -14.34
CA ALA A 101 -17.73 -4.69 -14.16
C ALA A 101 -18.18 -5.29 -12.81
N GLU A 102 -17.27 -5.92 -12.08
CA GLU A 102 -17.54 -6.62 -10.81
C GLU A 102 -17.10 -5.82 -9.57
N VAL A 103 -16.44 -4.67 -9.75
CA VAL A 103 -15.89 -3.82 -8.67
C VAL A 103 -16.59 -2.48 -8.54
#